data_AF-F8EZ66-F1
#
_entry.id   AF-F8EZ66-F1
#
_cell.length_a   1.000
_cell.length_b   1.000
_cell.length_c   1.000
_cell.angle_alpha   90.00
_cell.angle_beta   90.00
_cell.angle_gamma   90.00
#
_symmetry.space_group_name_H-M   'P 1'
#
loop_
_entity.id
_entity.type
_entity.pdbx_description
1 polymer ?
#
loop_
_entity_poly.entity_id
_entity_poly.type
_entity_poly.pdbx_seq_one_letter_code
_entity_poly.pdbx_strand_id
1 'polypeptide(L)'
;MKVLVLCEKSDADQAKAILKMFHTIEIAAEAYQIGKNWRTDKHRLDEIISSATHIVVVYSMLSASSAWLSFVAGFSLGSEKPMILFRPSREPVQAPFLAPFFLVLSLEDLANFIEAERKEWTDVAERRLARKELLELGISIRGDAFADTVREGNAHGVDLFLRAGFPPDTRDKKGVPVLCIAAREHNRAMVDLLIDAGANVNLRAEDRGNTALMDAVAGGFTQIAEDLIEAGTDVNIQSKDGQTALIIAVGKGDIALCKKLLDAGADPDIEDKLGFSARKYAKLFHNEALINLMPS
;
A
#
# COMPACT_ATOMS: atom_id res chain seq x y z
N MET A 1 5.62 9.59 11.82
CA MET A 1 6.51 8.49 11.39
C MET A 1 6.81 7.59 12.57
N LYS A 2 6.65 6.27 12.42
CA LYS A 2 6.97 5.26 13.43
C LYS A 2 8.03 4.32 12.86
N VAL A 3 9.22 4.32 13.45
CA VAL A 3 10.36 3.52 12.97
C VAL A 3 10.54 2.27 13.82
N LEU A 4 10.61 1.12 13.17
CA LEU A 4 10.94 -0.14 13.83
C LEU A 4 12.42 -0.45 13.62
N VAL A 5 13.18 -0.59 14.72
CA VAL A 5 14.59 -0.98 14.69
C VAL A 5 14.72 -2.46 15.01
N LEU A 6 15.07 -3.27 14.02
CA LEU A 6 15.31 -4.69 14.22
C LEU A 6 16.81 -4.94 14.39
N CYS A 7 17.22 -5.59 15.47
CA CYS A 7 18.63 -5.83 15.74
C CYS A 7 18.91 -7.25 16.27
N GLU A 8 20.10 -7.78 16.04
CA GLU A 8 20.56 -8.98 16.74
C GLU A 8 20.96 -8.68 18.19
N LYS A 9 21.10 -9.73 19.00
CA LYS A 9 21.56 -9.61 20.40
C LYS A 9 22.91 -8.92 20.52
N SER A 10 23.82 -9.21 19.60
CA SER A 10 25.17 -8.63 19.50
C SER A 10 25.16 -7.13 19.23
N ASP A 11 24.06 -6.60 18.70
CA ASP A 11 23.97 -5.22 18.17
C ASP A 11 23.08 -4.31 19.01
N ALA A 12 22.80 -4.71 20.26
CA ALA A 12 21.94 -3.97 21.17
C ALA A 12 22.44 -2.53 21.41
N ASP A 13 23.75 -2.29 21.45
CA ASP A 13 24.29 -0.94 21.66
C ASP A 13 24.14 -0.03 20.44
N GLN A 14 24.18 -0.60 19.23
CA GLN A 14 23.91 0.13 17.99
C GLN A 14 22.43 0.48 17.88
N ALA A 15 21.54 -0.45 18.23
CA ALA A 15 20.11 -0.18 18.31
C ALA A 15 19.78 0.93 19.32
N LYS A 16 20.42 0.94 20.50
CA LYS A 16 20.28 2.05 21.46
C LYS A 16 20.74 3.39 20.89
N ALA A 17 21.86 3.42 20.15
CA ALA A 17 22.36 4.63 19.53
C ALA A 17 21.36 5.19 18.50
N ILE A 18 20.78 4.33 17.67
CA ILE A 18 19.74 4.68 16.70
C ILE A 18 18.46 5.17 17.38
N LEU A 19 18.00 4.48 18.43
CA LEU A 19 16.84 4.94 19.21
C LEU A 19 17.07 6.32 19.83
N LYS A 20 18.27 6.57 20.36
CA LYS A 20 18.64 7.87 20.92
C LYS A 20 18.64 8.97 19.86
N MET A 21 19.20 8.67 18.68
CA MET A 21 19.16 9.57 17.52
C MET A 21 17.71 9.90 17.13
N PHE A 22 16.85 8.90 16.96
CA PHE A 22 15.44 9.13 16.64
C PHE A 22 14.71 9.94 17.69
N HIS A 23 15.02 9.73 18.98
CA HIS A 23 14.46 10.54 20.04
C HIS A 23 14.87 12.02 19.93
N THR A 24 16.12 12.32 19.58
CA THR A 24 16.60 13.69 19.38
C THR A 24 15.87 14.42 18.26
N ILE A 25 15.50 13.71 17.19
CA ILE A 25 14.72 14.25 16.08
C ILE A 25 13.20 14.04 16.25
N GLU A 26 12.73 13.77 17.48
CA GLU A 26 11.30 13.61 17.85
C GLU A 26 10.54 12.53 17.05
N ILE A 27 11.22 11.48 16.63
CA ILE A 27 10.64 10.35 15.90
C ILE A 27 10.36 9.20 16.87
N ALA A 28 9.12 8.70 16.83
CA ALA A 28 8.74 7.51 17.59
C ALA A 28 9.46 6.29 17.01
N ALA A 29 10.32 5.67 17.80
CA ALA A 29 11.04 4.47 17.40
C ALA A 29 11.01 3.40 18.51
N GLU A 30 10.87 2.14 18.11
CA GLU A 30 10.93 1.00 19.00
C GLU A 30 11.96 0.00 18.47
N ALA A 31 12.76 -0.60 19.36
CA ALA A 31 13.73 -1.63 18.97
C ALA A 31 13.28 -3.02 19.40
N TYR A 32 13.46 -4.00 18.52
CA TYR A 32 13.16 -5.40 18.77
C TYR A 32 14.37 -6.28 18.45
N GLN A 33 14.68 -7.16 19.39
CA GLN A 33 15.78 -8.11 19.27
C GLN A 33 15.33 -9.37 18.50
N ILE A 34 16.11 -9.77 17.51
CA ILE A 34 15.89 -11.01 16.73
C ILE A 34 16.58 -12.20 17.43
N GLY A 35 15.85 -13.29 17.68
CA GLY A 35 16.29 -14.57 18.32
C GLY A 35 15.67 -14.79 19.71
N LYS A 36 15.08 -15.94 20.12
CA LYS A 36 15.42 -17.37 19.92
C LYS A 36 14.27 -18.28 19.44
N ASN A 37 13.04 -17.79 19.24
CA ASN A 37 11.93 -18.59 18.71
C ASN A 37 10.97 -17.68 17.93
N TRP A 38 11.15 -17.59 16.61
CA TRP A 38 10.30 -16.82 15.70
C TRP A 38 8.81 -17.16 15.79
N ARG A 39 8.47 -18.36 16.29
CA ARG A 39 7.10 -18.88 16.35
C ARG A 39 6.24 -18.31 17.49
N THR A 40 6.82 -17.81 18.59
CA THR A 40 6.03 -17.36 19.76
C THR A 40 5.65 -15.88 19.72
N ASP A 41 6.45 -15.03 19.07
CA ASP A 41 6.23 -13.57 19.02
C ASP A 41 5.70 -13.07 17.67
N LYS A 42 5.38 -13.99 16.74
CA LYS A 42 4.99 -13.67 15.36
C LYS A 42 3.80 -12.71 15.28
N HIS A 43 2.74 -12.95 16.05
CA HIS A 43 1.54 -12.09 16.02
C HIS A 43 1.83 -10.65 16.48
N ARG A 44 2.66 -10.48 17.50
CA ARG A 44 3.02 -9.17 18.02
C ARG A 44 3.95 -8.43 17.04
N LEU A 45 4.91 -9.14 16.45
CA LEU A 45 5.78 -8.57 15.42
C LEU A 45 5.00 -8.21 14.15
N ASP A 46 4.05 -9.04 13.70
CA ASP A 46 3.19 -8.76 12.55
C ASP A 46 2.33 -7.50 12.79
N GLU A 47 1.80 -7.32 14.01
CA GLU A 47 1.07 -6.12 14.43
C GLU A 47 1.97 -4.87 14.46
N ILE A 48 3.19 -4.99 14.97
CA ILE A 48 4.11 -3.85 15.06
C ILE A 48 4.64 -3.48 13.68
N ILE A 49 5.02 -4.47 12.86
CA ILE A 49 5.49 -4.29 11.49
C ILE A 49 4.37 -3.67 10.64
N SER A 50 3.12 -4.11 10.80
CA SER A 50 1.99 -3.49 10.09
C SER A 50 1.79 -2.04 10.51
N SER A 51 2.01 -1.69 11.79
CA SER A 51 1.93 -0.32 12.31
C SER A 51 3.12 0.60 12.00
N ALA A 52 4.27 0.04 11.60
CA ALA A 52 5.48 0.81 11.35
C ALA A 52 5.44 1.46 9.96
N THR A 53 5.95 2.69 9.85
CA THR A 53 6.06 3.40 8.57
C THR A 53 7.38 3.08 7.87
N HIS A 54 8.45 2.80 8.64
CA HIS A 54 9.78 2.49 8.14
C HIS A 54 10.41 1.41 9.01
N ILE A 55 11.25 0.57 8.42
CA ILE A 55 11.95 -0.50 9.13
C ILE A 55 13.46 -0.31 8.93
N VAL A 56 14.17 -0.14 10.04
CA VAL A 56 15.63 -0.10 10.09
C VAL A 56 16.12 -1.44 10.58
N VAL A 57 16.96 -2.09 9.80
CA VAL A 57 17.58 -3.36 10.17
C VAL A 57 19.05 -3.11 10.53
N VAL A 58 19.43 -3.52 11.73
CA VAL A 58 20.77 -3.35 12.30
C VAL A 58 21.41 -4.72 12.44
N TYR A 59 22.61 -4.88 11.88
CA TYR A 59 23.29 -6.16 11.85
C TYR A 59 24.82 -6.01 11.80
N SER A 60 25.54 -6.76 12.66
CA SER A 60 27.01 -6.83 12.69
C SER A 60 27.53 -8.28 12.70
N MET A 61 28.44 -8.60 11.78
CA MET A 61 29.08 -9.92 11.64
C MET A 61 30.13 -10.24 12.72
N LEU A 62 30.26 -9.46 13.79
CA LEU A 62 31.30 -9.67 14.79
C LEU A 62 31.11 -10.96 15.63
N SER A 63 29.94 -11.62 15.58
CA SER A 63 29.65 -12.78 16.45
C SER A 63 29.49 -14.14 15.76
N ALA A 64 29.79 -14.31 14.46
CA ALA A 64 29.59 -15.62 13.80
C ALA A 64 30.83 -16.10 13.03
N SER A 65 31.49 -17.11 13.60
CA SER A 65 32.56 -17.91 12.98
C SER A 65 32.08 -18.85 11.86
N SER A 66 30.91 -18.61 11.25
CA SER A 66 30.35 -19.47 10.21
C SER A 66 29.82 -18.62 9.05
N ALA A 67 30.58 -18.63 7.96
CA ALA A 67 30.38 -17.85 6.74
C ALA A 67 29.16 -18.28 5.87
N TRP A 68 28.06 -18.76 6.46
CA TRP A 68 26.96 -19.38 5.71
C TRP A 68 25.70 -18.52 5.63
N LEU A 69 25.64 -17.42 6.39
CA LEU A 69 24.55 -16.42 6.35
C LEU A 69 25.13 -15.08 5.90
N SER A 70 25.38 -14.95 4.60
CA SER A 70 26.11 -13.82 4.01
C SER A 70 25.25 -12.57 3.77
N PHE A 71 23.96 -12.56 4.11
CA PHE A 71 23.12 -11.38 3.97
C PHE A 71 21.86 -11.47 4.85
N VAL A 72 21.41 -10.31 5.32
CA VAL A 72 20.11 -10.13 5.97
C VAL A 72 19.13 -9.67 4.89
N ALA A 73 18.25 -10.56 4.44
CA ALA A 73 17.06 -10.17 3.72
C ALA A 73 15.97 -9.89 4.75
N GLY A 74 15.71 -8.61 5.01
CA GLY A 74 14.49 -8.21 5.70
C GLY A 74 13.33 -8.33 4.72
N PHE A 75 12.23 -8.93 5.14
CA PHE A 75 11.00 -8.98 4.34
C PHE A 75 10.10 -7.81 4.79
N SER A 76 9.59 -7.04 3.82
CA SER A 76 8.44 -6.16 4.06
C SER A 76 7.19 -7.02 3.98
N LEU A 77 6.42 -7.09 5.08
CA LEU A 77 5.08 -7.67 5.03
C LEU A 77 4.15 -6.66 4.34
N GLY A 78 3.95 -6.86 3.04
CA GLY A 78 2.73 -6.45 2.34
C GLY A 78 2.43 -4.95 2.24
N SER A 79 3.44 -4.08 2.20
CA SER A 79 3.25 -2.65 1.93
C SER A 79 4.54 -2.07 1.37
N GLU A 80 4.44 -1.02 0.55
CA GLU A 80 5.53 -0.28 -0.11
C GLU A 80 6.43 0.49 0.89
N LYS A 81 6.73 -0.11 2.05
CA LYS A 81 7.48 0.51 3.15
C LYS A 81 8.97 0.57 2.83
N PRO A 82 9.63 1.73 3.02
CA PRO A 82 11.08 1.84 2.86
C PRO A 82 11.80 0.96 3.87
N MET A 83 12.67 0.09 3.36
CA MET A 83 13.55 -0.74 4.17
C MET A 83 14.95 -0.18 4.12
N ILE A 84 15.49 0.12 5.30
CA ILE A 84 16.82 0.71 5.46
C ILE A 84 17.72 -0.31 6.15
N LEU A 85 18.82 -0.65 5.50
CA LEU A 85 19.86 -1.49 6.07
C LEU A 85 20.94 -0.58 6.67
N PHE A 86 21.04 -0.56 8.00
CA PHE A 86 22.05 0.23 8.69
C PHE A 86 23.26 -0.63 9.04
N ARG A 87 24.43 -0.25 8.53
CA ARG A 87 25.69 -0.95 8.76
C ARG A 87 26.85 0.02 9.01
N PRO A 88 27.22 0.25 10.28
CA PRO A 88 28.42 1.00 10.59
C PRO A 88 29.62 0.07 10.37
N SER A 89 30.39 0.28 9.31
CA SER A 89 31.64 -0.40 8.91
C SER A 89 31.57 -1.46 7.80
N ARG A 90 32.46 -1.24 6.81
CA ARG A 90 32.65 -1.91 5.50
C ARG A 90 31.51 -1.67 4.50
N GLU A 91 31.89 -1.14 3.34
CA GLU A 91 31.07 -1.23 2.12
C GLU A 91 30.75 -2.70 1.85
N PRO A 92 29.48 -3.08 1.76
CA PRO A 92 29.13 -4.41 1.28
C PRO A 92 29.51 -4.51 -0.20
N VAL A 93 29.88 -5.71 -0.64
CA VAL A 93 29.74 -6.04 -2.05
C VAL A 93 28.23 -6.04 -2.31
N GLN A 94 27.70 -4.97 -2.91
CA GLN A 94 26.28 -4.86 -3.22
C GLN A 94 25.96 -5.94 -4.24
N ALA A 95 25.36 -7.03 -3.77
CA ALA A 95 24.91 -8.06 -4.66
C ALA A 95 23.78 -7.47 -5.54
N PRO A 96 23.74 -7.75 -6.85
CA PRO A 96 22.76 -7.14 -7.77
C PRO A 96 21.29 -7.28 -7.33
N PHE A 97 20.97 -8.31 -6.53
CA PHE A 97 19.64 -8.53 -5.98
C PHE A 97 19.28 -7.65 -4.78
N LEU A 98 20.23 -6.89 -4.22
CA LEU A 98 20.02 -5.92 -3.13
C LEU A 98 19.77 -4.49 -3.64
N ALA A 99 19.69 -4.28 -4.97
CA ALA A 99 19.36 -3.00 -5.58
C ALA A 99 18.10 -2.28 -5.02
N PRO A 100 17.04 -2.95 -4.54
CA PRO A 100 15.87 -2.24 -4.02
C PRO A 100 15.98 -1.75 -2.57
N PHE A 101 17.10 -1.97 -1.86
CA PHE A 101 17.24 -1.58 -0.45
C PHE A 101 18.13 -0.35 -0.27
N PHE A 102 17.75 0.55 0.66
CA PHE A 102 18.59 1.69 1.03
C PHE A 102 19.65 1.26 2.05
N LEU A 103 20.88 1.12 1.57
CA LEU A 103 22.03 0.86 2.44
C LEU A 103 22.55 2.17 3.01
N VAL A 104 22.67 2.23 4.33
CA VAL A 104 23.19 3.39 5.04
C VAL A 104 24.36 2.99 5.92
N LEU A 105 25.48 3.72 5.77
CA LEU A 105 26.76 3.38 6.40
C LEU A 105 27.10 4.24 7.62
N SER A 106 26.37 5.33 7.84
CA SER A 106 26.58 6.26 8.95
C SER A 106 25.26 6.66 9.62
N LEU A 107 25.31 7.02 10.91
CA LEU A 107 24.12 7.51 11.62
C LEU A 107 23.65 8.86 11.06
N GLU A 108 24.57 9.66 10.50
CA GLU A 108 24.27 10.95 9.89
C GLU A 108 23.48 10.78 8.60
N ASP A 109 23.89 9.87 7.71
CA ASP A 109 23.15 9.56 6.49
C ASP A 109 21.77 8.97 6.79
N LEU A 110 21.67 8.17 7.87
CA LEU A 110 20.39 7.63 8.33
C LEU A 110 19.46 8.74 8.81
N ALA A 111 20.00 9.70 9.58
CA ALA A 111 19.26 10.86 10.03
C ALA A 111 18.81 11.73 8.85
N ASN A 112 19.70 12.02 7.91
CA ASN A 112 19.41 12.85 6.74
C ASN A 112 18.34 12.21 5.83
N PHE A 113 18.44 10.91 5.57
CA PHE A 113 17.41 10.17 4.82
C PHE A 113 16.06 10.29 5.51
N ILE A 114 16.03 10.01 6.81
CA ILE A 114 14.80 10.04 7.59
C ILE A 114 14.23 11.46 7.74
N GLU A 115 15.07 12.49 7.80
CA GLU A 115 14.63 13.88 7.80
C GLU A 115 14.13 14.36 6.45
N ALA A 116 14.71 13.89 5.34
CA ALA A 116 14.21 14.15 3.99
C ALA A 116 12.82 13.53 3.82
N GLU A 117 12.67 12.24 4.15
CA GLU A 117 11.38 11.56 4.22
C GLU A 117 10.42 12.30 5.18
N ARG A 118 10.87 12.71 6.36
CA ARG A 118 10.01 13.47 7.29
C ARG A 118 9.51 14.78 6.68
N LYS A 119 10.37 15.51 5.98
CA LYS A 119 10.04 16.78 5.32
C LYS A 119 9.07 16.56 4.15
N GLU A 120 9.32 15.53 3.36
CA GLU A 120 8.46 15.11 2.24
C GLU A 120 7.08 14.66 2.74
N TRP A 121 7.01 14.07 3.93
CA TRP A 121 5.76 13.56 4.49
C TRP A 121 4.99 14.54 5.40
N THR A 122 5.54 15.72 5.71
CA THR A 122 4.92 16.96 6.26
C THR A 122 5.34 17.46 7.65
N ASP A 123 5.42 18.79 7.69
CA ASP A 123 5.62 19.71 8.80
C ASP A 123 4.70 19.35 9.99
N VAL A 124 5.30 19.02 11.13
CA VAL A 124 4.60 18.47 12.31
C VAL A 124 3.50 19.40 12.81
N ALA A 125 3.64 20.70 12.57
CA ALA A 125 2.65 21.71 12.93
C ALA A 125 1.34 21.55 12.15
N GLU A 126 1.41 21.33 10.84
CA GLU A 126 0.22 21.18 9.98
C GLU A 126 -0.57 19.93 10.34
N ARG A 127 0.11 18.80 10.59
CA ARG A 127 -0.56 17.57 11.04
C ARG A 127 -1.28 17.74 12.36
N ARG A 128 -0.66 18.45 13.32
CA ARG A 128 -1.28 18.75 14.62
C ARG A 128 -2.51 19.63 14.46
N LEU A 129 -2.43 20.63 13.58
CA LEU A 129 -3.55 21.51 13.27
C LEU A 129 -4.71 20.74 12.62
N ALA A 130 -4.43 19.93 11.60
CA ALA A 130 -5.46 19.13 10.91
C ALA A 130 -6.15 18.13 11.87
N ARG A 131 -5.39 17.47 12.75
CA ARG A 131 -5.97 16.59 13.78
C ARG A 131 -6.83 17.33 14.79
N LYS A 132 -6.43 18.53 15.17
CA LYS A 132 -7.22 19.37 16.06
C LYS A 132 -8.53 19.78 15.38
N GLU A 133 -8.48 20.18 14.12
CA GLU A 133 -9.65 20.55 13.34
C GLU A 133 -10.63 19.38 13.17
N LEU A 134 -10.14 18.17 12.88
CA LEU A 134 -10.98 16.95 12.85
C LEU A 134 -11.76 16.78 14.16
N LEU A 135 -11.09 16.92 15.31
CA LEU A 135 -11.74 16.79 16.62
C LEU A 135 -12.72 17.92 16.91
N GLU A 136 -12.43 19.15 16.47
CA GLU A 136 -13.34 20.30 16.58
C GLU A 136 -14.60 20.11 15.72
N LEU A 137 -14.48 19.44 14.58
CA LEU A 137 -15.61 19.03 13.73
C LEU A 137 -16.37 17.81 14.28
N GLY A 138 -15.95 17.25 15.43
CA GLY A 138 -16.56 16.06 16.03
C GLY A 138 -16.21 14.75 15.32
N ILE A 139 -15.24 14.77 14.40
CA ILE A 139 -14.79 13.60 13.65
C ILE A 139 -13.76 12.87 14.49
N SER A 140 -14.04 11.61 14.82
CA SER A 140 -13.10 10.74 15.51
C SER A 140 -11.85 10.52 14.65
N ILE A 141 -10.67 10.43 15.25
CA ILE A 141 -9.42 10.06 14.55
C ILE A 141 -9.05 8.58 14.73
N ARG A 142 -9.94 7.77 15.32
CA ARG A 142 -9.70 6.38 15.67
C ARG A 142 -10.57 5.42 14.86
N GLY A 143 -10.11 4.18 14.72
CA GLY A 143 -10.86 3.11 14.09
C GLY A 143 -11.06 3.38 12.59
N ASP A 144 -12.28 3.19 12.11
CA ASP A 144 -12.64 3.34 10.70
C ASP A 144 -12.97 4.78 10.31
N ALA A 145 -12.78 5.76 11.20
CA ALA A 145 -13.31 7.11 10.99
C ALA A 145 -12.87 7.74 9.66
N PHE A 146 -11.65 7.47 9.19
CA PHE A 146 -11.23 7.93 7.86
C PHE A 146 -12.06 7.26 6.75
N ALA A 147 -12.22 5.94 6.81
CA ALA A 147 -13.09 5.21 5.88
C ALA A 147 -14.56 5.65 5.99
N ASP A 148 -15.07 5.94 7.20
CA ASP A 148 -16.41 6.46 7.44
C ASP A 148 -16.59 7.82 6.77
N THR A 149 -15.63 8.75 6.92
CA THR A 149 -15.68 10.05 6.22
C THR A 149 -15.64 9.93 4.70
N VAL A 150 -14.94 8.92 4.16
CA VAL A 150 -14.96 8.62 2.72
C VAL A 150 -16.32 8.09 2.30
N ARG A 151 -16.95 7.19 3.08
CA ARG A 151 -18.32 6.69 2.80
C ARG A 151 -19.35 7.80 2.83
N GLU A 152 -19.21 8.74 3.75
CA GLU A 152 -20.07 9.91 3.87
C GLU A 152 -19.85 10.93 2.75
N GLY A 153 -18.74 10.82 2.00
CA GLY A 153 -18.37 11.77 0.95
C GLY A 153 -17.90 13.13 1.49
N ASN A 154 -17.40 13.17 2.72
CA ASN A 154 -16.94 14.40 3.36
C ASN A 154 -15.55 14.78 2.85
N ALA A 155 -15.50 15.51 1.74
CA ALA A 155 -14.27 15.98 1.10
C ALA A 155 -13.32 16.73 2.05
N HIS A 156 -13.89 17.63 2.87
CA HIS A 156 -13.11 18.39 3.84
C HIS A 156 -12.51 17.49 4.92
N GLY A 157 -13.30 16.53 5.42
CA GLY A 157 -12.82 15.53 6.37
C GLY A 157 -11.69 14.69 5.78
N VAL A 158 -11.83 14.25 4.52
CA VAL A 158 -10.80 13.48 3.79
C VAL A 158 -9.52 14.29 3.62
N ASP A 159 -9.59 15.54 3.16
CA ASP A 159 -8.42 16.45 3.09
C ASP A 159 -7.72 16.57 4.45
N LEU A 160 -8.50 16.81 5.51
CA LEU A 160 -7.96 16.90 6.86
C LEU A 160 -7.30 15.60 7.32
N PHE A 161 -7.86 14.43 7.00
CA PHE A 161 -7.23 13.15 7.31
C PHE A 161 -5.89 12.99 6.60
N LEU A 162 -5.84 13.30 5.31
CA LEU A 162 -4.61 13.24 4.51
C LEU A 162 -3.54 14.21 5.07
N ARG A 163 -3.92 15.46 5.35
CA ARG A 163 -3.03 16.47 5.98
C ARG A 163 -2.64 16.12 7.41
N ALA A 164 -3.48 15.39 8.13
CA ALA A 164 -3.18 14.82 9.45
C ALA A 164 -2.17 13.64 9.40
N GLY A 165 -1.74 13.25 8.19
CA GLY A 165 -0.76 12.21 7.92
C GLY A 165 -1.35 10.80 7.88
N PHE A 166 -2.66 10.67 7.62
CA PHE A 166 -3.24 9.35 7.34
C PHE A 166 -2.91 8.95 5.90
N PRO A 167 -2.39 7.74 5.65
CA PRO A 167 -2.07 7.30 4.30
C PRO A 167 -3.34 7.21 3.43
N PRO A 168 -3.28 7.60 2.15
CA PRO A 168 -4.40 7.44 1.21
C PRO A 168 -4.74 5.96 0.95
N ASP A 169 -3.83 5.04 1.27
CA ASP A 169 -4.02 3.58 1.19
C ASP A 169 -4.63 2.95 2.45
N THR A 170 -5.13 3.77 3.38
CA THR A 170 -5.77 3.27 4.61
C THR A 170 -6.88 2.27 4.28
N ARG A 171 -7.00 1.23 5.12
CA ARG A 171 -8.05 0.22 5.01
C ARG A 171 -9.00 0.31 6.19
N ASP A 172 -10.27 -0.01 5.95
CA ASP A 172 -11.22 -0.23 7.04
C ASP A 172 -10.97 -1.56 7.76
N LYS A 173 -11.70 -1.83 8.85
CA LYS A 173 -11.64 -3.09 9.61
C LYS A 173 -11.94 -4.36 8.81
N LYS A 174 -12.54 -4.24 7.62
CA LYS A 174 -12.79 -5.37 6.71
C LYS A 174 -11.67 -5.53 5.69
N GLY A 175 -10.59 -4.74 5.81
CA GLY A 175 -9.45 -4.76 4.91
C GLY A 175 -9.76 -4.14 3.55
N VAL A 176 -10.77 -3.27 3.45
CA VAL A 176 -11.12 -2.57 2.20
C VAL A 176 -10.38 -1.23 2.14
N PRO A 177 -9.55 -0.98 1.10
CA PRO A 177 -8.91 0.32 0.89
C PRO A 177 -9.93 1.44 0.75
N VAL A 178 -9.63 2.63 1.27
CA VAL A 178 -10.53 3.79 1.17
C VAL A 178 -10.82 4.20 -0.28
N LEU A 179 -9.90 3.97 -1.22
CA LEU A 179 -10.16 4.18 -2.65
C LEU A 179 -11.23 3.22 -3.20
N CYS A 180 -11.20 1.93 -2.80
CA CYS A 180 -12.26 0.98 -3.17
C CYS A 180 -13.60 1.39 -2.56
N ILE A 181 -13.60 1.93 -1.33
CA ILE A 181 -14.80 2.45 -0.68
C ILE A 181 -15.37 3.62 -1.49
N ALA A 182 -14.55 4.62 -1.85
CA ALA A 182 -14.97 5.76 -2.67
C ALA A 182 -15.59 5.32 -4.01
N ALA A 183 -14.99 4.33 -4.67
CA ALA A 183 -15.51 3.76 -5.92
C ALA A 183 -16.86 3.03 -5.72
N ARG A 184 -17.03 2.27 -4.63
CA ARG A 184 -18.30 1.57 -4.30
C ARG A 184 -19.44 2.53 -4.03
N GLU A 185 -19.16 3.66 -3.40
CA GLU A 185 -20.15 4.69 -3.06
C GLU A 185 -20.45 5.65 -4.22
N HIS A 186 -19.94 5.37 -5.44
CA HIS A 186 -20.10 6.23 -6.62
C HIS A 186 -19.61 7.68 -6.39
N ASN A 187 -18.64 7.88 -5.51
CA ASN A 187 -18.19 9.21 -5.15
C ASN A 187 -16.92 9.59 -5.90
N ARG A 188 -17.10 10.10 -7.13
CA ARG A 188 -16.00 10.53 -8.00
C ARG A 188 -15.07 11.54 -7.33
N ALA A 189 -15.64 12.53 -6.61
CA ALA A 189 -14.83 13.53 -5.91
C ALA A 189 -13.89 12.91 -4.87
N MET A 190 -14.31 11.83 -4.19
CA MET A 190 -13.44 11.14 -3.23
C MET A 190 -12.39 10.30 -3.94
N VAL A 191 -12.73 9.71 -5.10
CA VAL A 191 -11.77 8.99 -5.95
C VAL A 191 -10.67 9.94 -6.42
N ASP A 192 -11.03 11.08 -7.00
CA ASP A 192 -10.09 12.09 -7.48
C ASP A 192 -9.18 12.58 -6.35
N LEU A 193 -9.74 12.96 -5.20
CA LEU A 193 -8.95 13.41 -4.04
C LEU A 193 -7.96 12.35 -3.55
N LEU A 194 -8.34 11.07 -3.54
CA LEU A 194 -7.46 10.00 -3.09
C LEU A 194 -6.37 9.69 -4.13
N ILE A 195 -6.69 9.75 -5.43
CA ILE A 195 -5.71 9.61 -6.51
C ILE A 195 -4.69 10.75 -6.48
N ASP A 196 -5.16 12.00 -6.35
CA ASP A 196 -4.31 13.19 -6.25
C ASP A 196 -3.40 13.13 -5.01
N ALA A 197 -3.87 12.50 -3.94
CA ALA A 197 -3.08 12.24 -2.73
C ALA A 197 -2.10 11.07 -2.87
N GLY A 198 -2.04 10.39 -4.02
CA GLY A 198 -1.13 9.30 -4.30
C GLY A 198 -1.62 7.92 -3.86
N ALA A 199 -2.93 7.69 -3.76
CA ALA A 199 -3.47 6.36 -3.49
C ALA A 199 -3.00 5.34 -4.55
N ASN A 200 -2.59 4.15 -4.10
CA ASN A 200 -2.28 3.05 -4.99
C ASN A 200 -3.57 2.46 -5.58
N VAL A 201 -3.82 2.74 -6.86
CA VAL A 201 -5.03 2.34 -7.61
C VAL A 201 -5.17 0.82 -7.80
N ASN A 202 -4.11 0.06 -7.58
CA ASN A 202 -4.04 -1.39 -7.79
C ASN A 202 -4.32 -2.21 -6.51
N LEU A 203 -4.60 -1.56 -5.38
CA LEU A 203 -4.87 -2.26 -4.13
C LEU A 203 -6.18 -3.05 -4.21
N ARG A 204 -6.10 -4.30 -3.75
CA ARG A 204 -7.24 -5.22 -3.69
C ARG A 204 -7.87 -5.20 -2.31
N ALA A 205 -9.19 -5.14 -2.27
CA ALA A 205 -9.99 -5.28 -1.06
C ALA A 205 -9.94 -6.71 -0.53
N GLU A 206 -9.83 -6.87 0.80
CA GLU A 206 -9.76 -8.19 1.41
C GLU A 206 -11.07 -8.97 1.39
N ASP A 207 -12.22 -8.35 1.08
CA ASP A 207 -13.49 -9.06 1.03
C ASP A 207 -13.61 -9.91 -0.25
N ARG A 208 -13.70 -9.27 -1.41
CA ARG A 208 -13.90 -9.87 -2.74
C ARG A 208 -12.61 -9.93 -3.57
N GLY A 209 -11.53 -9.31 -3.11
CA GLY A 209 -10.30 -9.17 -3.90
C GLY A 209 -10.40 -8.12 -5.00
N ASN A 210 -11.46 -7.31 -5.01
CA ASN A 210 -11.70 -6.29 -6.02
C ASN A 210 -10.75 -5.09 -5.86
N THR A 211 -10.32 -4.52 -6.98
CA THR A 211 -9.73 -3.18 -7.03
C THR A 211 -10.81 -2.12 -7.13
N ALA A 212 -10.44 -0.84 -6.97
CA ALA A 212 -11.37 0.28 -7.15
C ALA A 212 -11.99 0.27 -8.56
N LEU A 213 -11.22 -0.08 -9.60
CA LEU A 213 -11.71 -0.18 -10.97
C LEU A 213 -12.78 -1.27 -11.11
N MET A 214 -12.58 -2.44 -10.51
CA MET A 214 -13.59 -3.50 -10.53
C MET A 214 -14.88 -3.08 -9.84
N ASP A 215 -14.78 -2.38 -8.71
CA ASP A 215 -15.95 -1.89 -7.98
C ASP A 215 -16.69 -0.82 -8.78
N ALA A 216 -15.98 0.09 -9.46
CA ALA A 216 -16.56 1.09 -10.36
C ALA A 216 -17.26 0.44 -11.57
N VAL A 217 -16.62 -0.54 -12.21
CA VAL A 217 -17.19 -1.31 -13.34
C VAL A 217 -18.42 -2.12 -12.90
N ALA A 218 -18.35 -2.77 -11.73
CA ALA A 218 -19.47 -3.48 -11.13
C ALA A 218 -20.64 -2.55 -10.78
N GLY A 219 -20.36 -1.29 -10.43
CA GLY A 219 -21.37 -0.22 -10.27
C GLY A 219 -21.90 0.34 -11.59
N GLY A 220 -21.13 0.26 -12.67
CA GLY A 220 -21.45 0.91 -13.96
C GLY A 220 -21.08 2.39 -13.97
N PHE A 221 -20.13 2.77 -13.13
CA PHE A 221 -19.71 4.14 -12.91
C PHE A 221 -18.63 4.51 -13.91
N THR A 222 -19.02 4.73 -15.17
CA THR A 222 -18.10 4.87 -16.31
C THR A 222 -17.06 5.96 -16.06
N GLN A 223 -17.47 7.13 -15.54
CA GLN A 223 -16.54 8.23 -15.29
C GLN A 223 -15.47 7.88 -14.25
N ILE A 224 -15.85 7.23 -13.15
CA ILE A 224 -14.89 6.77 -12.12
C ILE A 224 -13.95 5.71 -12.70
N ALA A 225 -14.47 4.80 -13.52
CA ALA A 225 -13.64 3.79 -14.17
C ALA A 225 -12.63 4.43 -15.14
N GLU A 226 -13.02 5.48 -15.85
CA GLU A 226 -12.12 6.27 -16.71
C GLU A 226 -11.02 6.93 -15.90
N ASP A 227 -11.37 7.66 -14.84
CA ASP A 227 -10.39 8.36 -14.00
C ASP A 227 -9.36 7.36 -13.42
N LEU A 228 -9.81 6.16 -13.02
CA LEU A 228 -8.93 5.09 -12.53
C LEU A 228 -8.03 4.48 -13.63
N ILE A 229 -8.53 4.35 -14.86
CA ILE A 229 -7.73 3.89 -16.00
C ILE A 229 -6.65 4.94 -16.33
N GLU A 230 -7.03 6.23 -16.35
CA GLU A 230 -6.10 7.35 -16.60
C GLU A 230 -5.03 7.46 -15.50
N ALA A 231 -5.38 7.11 -14.26
CA ALA A 231 -4.44 7.02 -13.14
C ALA A 231 -3.49 5.81 -13.20
N GLY A 232 -3.53 5.00 -14.27
CA GLY A 232 -2.57 3.91 -14.49
C GLY A 232 -2.91 2.61 -13.77
N THR A 233 -4.19 2.31 -13.59
CA THR A 233 -4.62 1.02 -13.04
C THR A 233 -4.19 -0.14 -13.94
N ASP A 234 -3.67 -1.21 -13.35
CA ASP A 234 -3.51 -2.51 -14.01
C ASP A 234 -4.89 -3.16 -14.18
N VAL A 235 -5.43 -3.04 -15.40
CA VAL A 235 -6.76 -3.54 -15.80
C VAL A 235 -6.88 -5.07 -15.78
N ASN A 236 -5.76 -5.79 -15.67
CA ASN A 236 -5.69 -7.25 -15.72
C ASN A 236 -5.60 -7.92 -14.35
N ILE A 237 -5.62 -7.14 -13.26
CA ILE A 237 -5.73 -7.70 -11.90
C ILE A 237 -6.97 -8.59 -11.81
N GLN A 238 -6.85 -9.70 -11.07
CA GLN A 238 -7.95 -10.63 -10.83
C GLN A 238 -8.50 -10.51 -9.40
N SER A 239 -9.82 -10.54 -9.26
CA SER A 239 -10.52 -10.63 -7.98
C SER A 239 -10.24 -11.97 -7.29
N LYS A 240 -10.79 -12.20 -6.10
CA LYS A 240 -10.70 -13.53 -5.47
C LYS A 240 -11.35 -14.62 -6.28
N ASP A 241 -12.32 -14.29 -7.14
CA ASP A 241 -13.00 -15.26 -8.01
C ASP A 241 -12.34 -15.39 -9.38
N GLY A 242 -11.18 -14.74 -9.58
CA GLY A 242 -10.46 -14.74 -10.85
C GLY A 242 -11.02 -13.73 -11.87
N GLN A 243 -12.02 -12.93 -11.50
CA GLN A 243 -12.63 -11.98 -12.44
C GLN A 243 -11.72 -10.77 -12.65
N THR A 244 -11.52 -10.39 -13.91
CA THR A 244 -10.92 -9.10 -14.30
C THR A 244 -12.02 -8.04 -14.44
N ALA A 245 -11.63 -6.76 -14.50
CA ALA A 245 -12.58 -5.68 -14.81
C ALA A 245 -13.33 -5.93 -16.13
N LEU A 246 -12.66 -6.49 -17.14
CA LEU A 246 -13.27 -6.79 -18.44
C LEU A 246 -14.30 -7.92 -18.35
N ILE A 247 -14.06 -8.98 -17.56
CA ILE A 247 -15.06 -10.03 -17.31
C ILE A 247 -16.32 -9.43 -16.67
N ILE A 248 -16.17 -8.55 -15.69
CA ILE A 248 -17.30 -7.87 -15.04
C ILE A 248 -18.07 -7.01 -16.04
N ALA A 249 -17.37 -6.23 -16.88
CA ALA A 249 -18.01 -5.38 -17.90
C ALA A 249 -18.79 -6.20 -18.95
N VAL A 250 -18.23 -7.33 -19.42
CA VAL A 250 -18.90 -8.24 -20.34
C VAL A 250 -20.13 -8.88 -19.72
N GLY A 251 -20.04 -9.32 -18.46
CA GLY A 251 -21.19 -9.86 -17.72
C GLY A 251 -22.35 -8.88 -17.58
N LYS A 252 -22.05 -7.57 -17.59
CA LYS A 252 -23.06 -6.50 -17.59
C LYS A 252 -23.53 -6.08 -18.98
N GLY A 253 -22.85 -6.51 -20.04
CA GLY A 253 -23.14 -6.10 -21.42
C GLY A 253 -22.74 -4.66 -21.74
N ASP A 254 -21.87 -4.04 -20.95
CA ASP A 254 -21.46 -2.64 -21.14
C ASP A 254 -20.37 -2.54 -22.22
N ILE A 255 -20.81 -2.41 -23.47
CA ILE A 255 -19.93 -2.35 -24.65
C ILE A 255 -18.97 -1.16 -24.57
N ALA A 256 -19.43 -0.01 -24.06
CA ALA A 256 -18.61 1.19 -23.99
C ALA A 256 -17.45 1.01 -23.00
N LEU A 257 -17.74 0.46 -21.83
CA LEU A 257 -16.73 0.20 -20.82
C LEU A 257 -15.79 -0.95 -21.22
N CYS A 258 -16.32 -2.00 -21.87
CA CYS A 258 -15.49 -3.05 -22.46
C CYS A 258 -14.47 -2.47 -23.45
N LYS A 259 -14.91 -1.53 -24.31
CA LYS A 259 -14.02 -0.87 -25.27
C LYS A 259 -12.91 -0.12 -24.55
N LYS A 260 -13.24 0.69 -23.55
CA LYS A 260 -12.24 1.46 -22.78
C LYS A 260 -11.23 0.56 -22.07
N LEU A 261 -11.69 -0.55 -21.48
CA LEU A 261 -10.80 -1.52 -20.84
C LEU A 261 -9.86 -2.19 -21.86
N LEU A 262 -10.38 -2.57 -23.03
CA LEU A 262 -9.56 -3.14 -24.12
C LEU A 262 -8.56 -2.13 -24.68
N ASP A 263 -8.97 -0.88 -24.88
CA ASP A 263 -8.10 0.22 -25.31
C ASP A 263 -6.98 0.49 -24.27
N ALA A 264 -7.26 0.24 -22.98
CA ALA A 264 -6.31 0.29 -21.88
C ALA A 264 -5.45 -0.97 -21.72
N GLY A 265 -5.55 -1.95 -22.63
CA GLY A 265 -4.72 -3.17 -22.62
C GLY A 265 -5.28 -4.33 -21.80
N ALA A 266 -6.60 -4.37 -21.56
CA ALA A 266 -7.22 -5.54 -20.93
C ALA A 266 -7.11 -6.78 -21.83
N ASP A 267 -6.67 -7.89 -21.26
CA ASP A 267 -6.57 -9.18 -21.94
C ASP A 267 -7.94 -9.89 -21.91
N PRO A 268 -8.59 -10.10 -23.08
CA PRO A 268 -9.89 -10.74 -23.17
C PRO A 268 -9.87 -12.25 -22.89
N ASP A 269 -8.69 -12.85 -22.77
CA ASP A 269 -8.47 -14.29 -22.65
C ASP A 269 -8.01 -14.72 -21.25
N ILE A 270 -7.82 -13.80 -20.30
CA ILE A 270 -7.66 -14.14 -18.87
C ILE A 270 -8.93 -14.84 -18.38
N GLU A 271 -8.76 -16.03 -17.81
CA GLU A 271 -9.86 -16.85 -17.30
C GLU A 271 -10.09 -16.63 -15.80
N ASP A 272 -11.37 -16.60 -15.43
CA ASP A 272 -11.76 -16.69 -14.03
C ASP A 272 -11.62 -18.11 -13.47
N LYS A 273 -12.01 -18.32 -12.21
CA LYS A 273 -11.94 -19.63 -11.56
C LYS A 273 -12.86 -20.69 -12.19
N LEU A 274 -13.82 -20.30 -13.02
CA LEU A 274 -14.70 -21.21 -13.74
C LEU A 274 -14.13 -21.59 -15.11
N GLY A 275 -12.97 -21.06 -15.49
CA GLY A 275 -12.36 -21.27 -16.80
C GLY A 275 -13.01 -20.45 -17.91
N PHE A 276 -13.73 -19.37 -17.55
CA PHE A 276 -14.37 -18.46 -18.50
C PHE A 276 -13.60 -17.15 -18.56
N SER A 277 -13.16 -16.79 -19.76
CA SER A 277 -12.62 -15.46 -20.06
C SER A 277 -13.73 -14.52 -20.52
N ALA A 278 -13.41 -13.22 -20.62
CA ALA A 278 -14.31 -12.23 -21.19
C ALA A 278 -14.80 -12.65 -22.58
N ARG A 279 -13.91 -13.19 -23.42
CA ARG A 279 -14.25 -13.72 -24.75
C ARG A 279 -15.20 -14.91 -24.68
N LYS A 280 -14.97 -15.86 -23.76
CA LYS A 280 -15.85 -17.02 -23.57
C LYS A 280 -17.24 -16.58 -23.10
N TYR A 281 -17.32 -15.61 -22.19
CA TYR A 281 -18.60 -15.04 -21.75
C TYR A 281 -19.35 -14.32 -22.88
N ALA A 282 -18.67 -13.49 -23.68
CA ALA A 282 -19.29 -12.81 -24.81
C ALA A 282 -19.92 -13.81 -25.81
N LYS A 283 -19.24 -14.94 -26.07
CA LYS A 283 -19.76 -16.05 -26.89
C LYS A 283 -20.92 -16.78 -26.22
N LEU A 284 -20.81 -17.08 -24.93
CA LEU A 284 -21.85 -17.78 -24.16
C LEU A 284 -23.16 -16.98 -24.12
N PHE A 285 -23.08 -15.66 -24.01
CA PHE A 285 -24.24 -14.76 -24.02
C PHE A 285 -24.71 -14.39 -25.44
N HIS A 286 -24.09 -14.93 -26.49
CA HIS A 286 -24.41 -14.63 -27.89
C HIS A 286 -24.39 -13.12 -28.22
N ASN A 287 -23.47 -12.36 -27.61
CA ASN A 287 -23.35 -10.92 -27.83
C ASN A 287 -22.32 -10.62 -28.94
N GLU A 288 -22.79 -10.61 -30.19
CA GLU A 288 -22.02 -10.32 -31.41
C GLU A 288 -21.18 -9.03 -31.28
N ALA A 289 -21.74 -7.97 -30.68
CA ALA A 289 -21.05 -6.70 -30.54
C ALA A 289 -19.80 -6.83 -29.64
N LEU A 290 -19.90 -7.55 -28.52
CA LEU A 290 -18.76 -7.81 -27.64
C LEU A 290 -17.74 -8.77 -28.27
N ILE A 291 -18.20 -9.78 -29.01
CA ILE A 291 -17.32 -10.71 -29.73
C ILE A 291 -16.47 -9.95 -30.76
N ASN A 292 -17.11 -9.07 -31.53
CA ASN A 292 -16.44 -8.29 -32.58
C ASN A 292 -15.55 -7.17 -32.02
N LEU A 293 -15.78 -6.74 -30.78
CA LEU A 293 -14.99 -5.72 -30.11
C LEU A 293 -13.62 -6.24 -29.66
N MET A 294 -13.53 -7.52 -29.29
CA MET A 294 -12.29 -8.10 -28.75
C MET A 294 -11.29 -8.40 -29.87
N PRO A 295 -10.01 -8.01 -29.71
CA PRO A 295 -8.97 -8.29 -30.69
C PRO A 295 -8.80 -9.81 -30.89
N SER A 296 -8.31 -10.20 -32.07
CA SER A 296 -8.09 -11.61 -32.44
C SER A 296 -6.90 -12.23 -31.73
#